data_AF-A0A7C6QT24-F1
#
_entry.id   AF-A0A7C6QT24-F1
#
_cell.length_a   1.000
_cell.length_b   1.000
_cell.length_c   1.000
_cell.angle_alpha   90.00
_cell.angle_beta   90.00
_cell.angle_gamma   90.00
#
_symmetry.space_group_name_H-M   'P 1'
#
loop_
_entity.id
_entity.type
_entity.pdbx_description
1 polymer ?
#
loop_
_entity_poly.entity_id
_entity_poly.type
_entity_poly.pdbx_seq_one_letter_code
_entity_poly.pdbx_strand_id
1 'polypeptide(L)'
;MDILYPFGVLYSMGYRPNLRFINHHWVHEQPVEEAAESIISFFENYMDITADARKTIEDYIAKHSDKGIFRQEINSCSGMMVWQVKNHFHQEVEQCQRNTQ
;
A
#
# COMPACT_ATOMS: atom_id res chain seq x y z
N MET A 1 -5.40 -11.06 5.48
CA MET A 1 -3.95 -11.22 5.28
C MET A 1 -3.37 -11.80 6.56
N ASP A 2 -2.92 -13.06 6.54
CA ASP A 2 -2.31 -13.71 7.70
C ASP A 2 -0.78 -13.57 7.61
N ILE A 3 -0.27 -12.49 8.20
CA ILE A 3 1.17 -12.18 8.24
C ILE A 3 1.93 -13.13 9.18
N LEU A 4 1.23 -13.88 10.04
CA LEU A 4 1.83 -14.78 11.01
C LEU A 4 2.35 -16.06 10.34
N TYR A 5 1.68 -16.53 9.29
CA TYR A 5 2.13 -17.70 8.54
C TYR A 5 3.55 -17.53 7.94
N PRO A 6 3.83 -16.53 7.09
CA PRO A 6 5.17 -16.33 6.54
C PRO A 6 6.21 -15.98 7.63
N PHE A 7 5.80 -15.27 8.69
CA PHE A 7 6.66 -15.02 9.85
C PHE A 7 7.09 -16.33 10.51
N GLY A 8 6.14 -17.23 10.79
CA GLY A 8 6.37 -18.51 11.43
C GLY A 8 7.29 -19.40 10.61
N VAL A 9 7.12 -19.43 9.29
CA VAL A 9 7.99 -20.15 8.35
C VAL A 9 9.43 -19.59 8.40
N LEU A 10 9.61 -18.27 8.30
CA LEU A 10 10.93 -17.65 8.39
C LEU A 10 11.59 -17.93 9.75
N TYR A 11 10.80 -17.86 10.83
CA TYR A 11 11.29 -18.11 12.18
C TYR A 11 11.75 -19.56 12.38
N SER A 12 10.99 -20.54 11.87
CA SER A 12 11.33 -21.97 11.96
C SER A 12 12.57 -22.31 11.13
N MET A 13 12.80 -21.62 10.02
CA MET A 13 14.04 -21.72 9.22
C MET A 13 15.26 -21.04 9.88
N GLY A 14 15.11 -20.50 11.10
CA GLY A 14 16.21 -19.87 11.84
C GLY A 14 16.47 -18.41 11.47
N TYR A 15 15.65 -17.82 10.60
CA TYR A 15 15.69 -16.38 10.38
C TYR A 15 15.07 -15.63 11.57
N ARG A 16 15.38 -14.34 11.66
CA ARG A 16 14.82 -13.42 12.66
C ARG A 16 14.19 -12.23 11.93
N PRO A 17 13.02 -12.43 11.28
CA PRO A 17 12.32 -11.35 10.61
C PRO A 17 11.90 -10.26 11.61
N ASN A 18 12.12 -9.00 11.24
CA ASN A 18 11.60 -7.83 11.92
C ASN A 18 10.27 -7.44 11.26
N LEU A 19 9.18 -7.51 12.04
CA LEU A 19 7.85 -7.09 11.60
C LEU A 19 7.56 -5.71 12.17
N ARG A 20 7.17 -4.77 11.31
CA ARG A 20 6.76 -3.41 11.69
C ARG A 20 5.40 -3.11 11.09
N PHE A 21 4.57 -2.45 11.87
CA PHE A 21 3.31 -1.87 11.41
C PHE A 21 3.45 -0.36 11.43
N ILE A 22 3.10 0.26 10.32
CA ILE A 22 3.11 1.71 10.16
C ILE A 22 1.67 2.13 9.91
N ASN A 23 1.15 2.94 10.82
CA ASN A 23 -0.13 3.60 10.63
C ASN A 23 0.11 4.86 9.80
N HIS A 24 -0.62 4.98 8.71
CA HIS A 24 -0.65 6.16 7.88
C HIS A 24 -1.99 6.85 8.11
N HIS A 25 -1.91 8.11 8.50
CA HIS A 25 -3.05 9.00 8.56
C HIS A 25 -2.85 10.05 7.48
N TRP A 26 -3.76 10.07 6.51
CA TRP A 26 -3.72 11.04 5.43
C TRP A 26 -5.03 11.81 5.41
N VAL A 27 -4.92 13.12 5.58
CA VAL A 27 -6.02 14.05 5.33
C VAL A 27 -5.83 14.63 3.94
N HIS A 28 -6.83 14.44 3.11
CA HIS A 28 -6.88 15.00 1.77
C HIS A 28 -7.99 16.05 1.71
N GLU A 29 -7.60 17.30 1.48
CA GLU A 29 -8.50 18.44 1.34
C GLU A 29 -8.38 18.95 -0.09
N GLN A 30 -9.49 19.01 -0.80
CA GLN A 30 -9.55 19.47 -2.19
C GLN A 30 -10.88 20.19 -2.47
N PRO A 31 -10.92 21.09 -3.47
CA PRO A 31 -12.17 21.68 -3.93
C PRO A 31 -13.18 20.61 -4.35
N VAL A 32 -14.47 20.88 -4.13
CA VAL A 32 -15.57 19.95 -4.47
C VAL A 32 -15.52 19.51 -5.94
N GLU A 33 -15.21 20.43 -6.86
CA GLU A 33 -15.12 20.14 -8.30
C GLU A 33 -13.98 19.14 -8.60
N GLU A 34 -12.81 19.37 -8.00
CA GLU A 34 -11.64 18.51 -8.16
C GLU A 34 -11.86 17.13 -7.53
N ALA A 35 -12.54 17.10 -6.38
CA ALA A 35 -12.93 15.87 -5.70
C ALA A 35 -13.88 15.01 -6.55
N ALA A 36 -14.87 15.64 -7.18
CA ALA A 36 -15.83 14.96 -8.03
C ALA A 36 -15.12 14.32 -9.23
N GLU A 37 -14.33 15.10 -9.95
CA GLU A 37 -13.59 14.59 -11.12
C GLU A 37 -12.57 13.51 -10.73
N SER A 38 -11.87 13.65 -9.61
CA SER A 38 -10.93 12.64 -9.12
C SER A 38 -11.63 11.31 -8.80
N ILE A 39 -12.77 11.34 -8.10
CA ILE A 39 -13.51 10.13 -7.72
C ILE A 39 -14.16 9.49 -8.96
N ILE A 40 -14.71 10.30 -9.86
CA ILE A 40 -15.30 9.84 -11.11
C ILE A 40 -14.22 9.16 -11.96
N SER A 41 -13.07 9.81 -12.18
CA SER A 41 -11.97 9.22 -12.93
C SER A 41 -11.46 7.92 -12.29
N PHE A 42 -11.43 7.84 -10.96
CA PHE A 42 -11.09 6.60 -10.26
C PHE A 42 -12.05 5.47 -10.64
N PHE A 43 -13.37 5.69 -10.57
CA PHE A 43 -14.36 4.69 -10.90
C PHE A 43 -14.41 4.35 -12.40
N GLU A 44 -14.16 5.31 -13.30
CA GLU A 44 -14.06 5.08 -14.75
C GLU A 44 -12.99 4.05 -15.13
N ASN A 45 -11.92 3.94 -14.33
CA ASN A 45 -10.89 2.91 -14.54
C ASN A 45 -11.38 1.48 -14.25
N TYR A 46 -12.48 1.32 -13.52
CA TYR A 46 -13.02 0.01 -13.11
C TYR A 46 -14.40 -0.28 -13.70
N MET A 47 -15.16 0.74 -14.10
CA MET A 47 -16.52 0.60 -14.63
C MET A 47 -16.98 1.83 -15.43
N ASP A 48 -17.91 1.63 -16.36
CA ASP A 48 -18.60 2.74 -17.02
C ASP A 48 -19.51 3.47 -16.04
N ILE A 49 -19.31 4.79 -15.91
CA ILE A 49 -20.10 5.64 -15.02
C ILE A 49 -21.32 6.16 -15.77
N THR A 50 -22.51 5.79 -15.28
CA THR A 50 -23.77 6.36 -15.75
C THR A 50 -23.95 7.79 -15.22
N ALA A 51 -24.75 8.60 -15.92
CA ALA A 51 -25.06 9.97 -15.47
C ALA A 51 -25.70 10.01 -14.06
N ASP A 52 -26.45 8.98 -13.68
CA ASP A 52 -27.07 8.86 -12.36
C ASP A 52 -26.03 8.59 -11.26
N ALA A 53 -25.05 7.74 -11.54
CA ALA A 53 -23.92 7.48 -10.64
C ALA A 53 -23.05 8.73 -10.46
N ARG A 54 -22.78 9.48 -11.55
CA ARG A 54 -22.07 10.77 -11.49
C ARG A 54 -22.78 11.75 -10.56
N LYS A 55 -24.09 11.95 -10.76
CA LYS A 55 -24.89 12.84 -9.90
C LYS A 55 -24.88 12.42 -8.44
N THR A 56 -24.96 11.11 -8.18
CA THR A 56 -24.88 10.57 -6.82
C THR A 56 -23.54 10.90 -6.14
N ILE A 57 -22.43 10.84 -6.89
CA ILE A 57 -21.10 11.20 -6.40
C ILE A 57 -21.03 12.70 -6.09
N GLU A 58 -21.47 13.56 -7.02
CA GLU A 58 -21.50 15.02 -6.85
C GLU A 58 -22.34 15.44 -5.65
N ASP A 59 -23.56 14.91 -5.52
CA ASP A 59 -24.47 15.18 -4.41
C ASP A 59 -23.87 14.75 -3.06
N TYR A 60 -23.16 13.60 -3.04
CA TYR A 60 -22.47 13.12 -1.86
C TYR A 60 -21.34 14.06 -1.44
N ILE A 61 -20.49 14.49 -2.38
CA ILE A 61 -19.36 15.39 -2.11
C ILE A 61 -19.88 16.75 -1.65
N ALA A 62 -20.88 17.32 -2.32
CA ALA A 62 -21.47 18.61 -1.95
C ALA A 62 -22.03 18.58 -0.52
N LYS A 63 -22.75 17.52 -0.16
CA LYS A 63 -23.33 17.35 1.19
C LYS A 63 -22.29 17.20 2.30
N HIS A 64 -21.12 16.65 2.00
CA HIS A 64 -20.03 16.42 2.95
C HIS A 64 -18.91 17.46 2.83
N SER A 65 -19.10 18.50 2.02
CA SER A 65 -18.17 19.62 1.90
C SER A 65 -18.52 20.72 2.90
N ASP A 66 -17.49 21.35 3.46
CA ASP A 66 -17.65 22.60 4.21
C ASP A 66 -16.99 23.73 3.41
N LYS A 67 -17.75 24.79 3.14
CA LYS A 67 -17.29 25.97 2.37
C LYS A 67 -16.63 25.63 1.02
N GLY A 68 -17.13 24.60 0.33
CA GLY A 68 -16.61 24.19 -0.98
C GLY A 68 -15.32 23.37 -0.93
N ILE A 69 -14.89 22.94 0.26
CA ILE A 69 -13.76 22.02 0.44
C ILE A 69 -14.32 20.67 0.87
N PHE A 70 -13.97 19.63 0.12
CA PHE A 70 -14.22 18.25 0.49
C PHE A 70 -13.00 17.71 1.24
N ARG A 71 -13.22 17.25 2.47
CA ARG A 71 -12.18 16.69 3.33
C ARG A 71 -12.40 15.19 3.49
N GLN A 72 -11.44 14.40 3.04
CA GLN A 72 -11.42 12.97 3.21
C GLN A 72 -10.28 12.57 4.15
N GLU A 73 -10.62 11.79 5.17
CA GLU A 73 -9.66 11.21 6.09
C GLU A 73 -9.45 9.74 5.74
N ILE A 74 -8.21 9.37 5.44
CA ILE A 74 -7.81 8.00 5.10
C ILE A 74 -6.88 7.51 6.20
N ASN A 75 -7.38 6.54 6.97
CA ASN A 75 -6.60 5.81 7.96
C ASN A 75 -6.24 4.45 7.35
N SER A 76 -4.95 4.20 7.14
CA SER A 76 -4.46 2.91 6.64
C SER A 76 -3.33 2.36 7.53
N CYS A 77 -3.20 1.03 7.57
CA CYS A 77 -2.15 0.36 8.32
C CYS A 77 -1.37 -0.53 7.34
N SER A 78 -0.08 -0.22 7.17
CA SER A 78 0.83 -0.98 6.33
C SER A 78 1.74 -1.86 7.20
N GLY A 79 1.77 -3.16 6.93
CA GLY A 79 2.70 -4.10 7.57
C GLY A 79 3.92 -4.36 6.69
N MET A 80 5.12 -4.24 7.24
CA MET A 80 6.39 -4.54 6.56
C MET A 80 7.17 -5.58 7.35
N MET A 81 7.59 -6.66 6.67
CA MET A 81 8.46 -7.69 7.24
C MET A 81 9.81 -7.69 6.52
N VAL A 82 10.90 -7.49 7.25
CA VAL A 82 12.26 -7.47 6.72
C VAL A 82 13.08 -8.54 7.43
N TRP A 83 13.86 -9.33 6.70
CA TRP A 83 14.76 -10.33 7.28
C TRP A 83 16.12 -10.30 6.60
N GLN A 84 17.14 -10.69 7.35
CA GLN A 84 18.49 -10.84 6.82
C GLN A 84 18.68 -12.25 6.28
N VAL A 85 19.09 -12.38 5.02
CA VAL A 85 19.48 -13.67 4.44
C VAL A 85 20.91 -13.97 4.87
N LYS A 86 21.17 -15.15 5.44
CA LYS A 86 22.54 -15.63 5.62
C LYS A 86 23.06 -16.05 4.25
N ASN A 87 23.86 -15.20 3.62
CA ASN A 87 24.49 -15.55 2.34
C ASN A 87 25.45 -16.74 2.56
N HIS A 88 25.09 -17.92 2.05
CA HIS A 88 26.00 -19.06 1.95
C HIS A 88 27.01 -18.92 0.78
N PHE A 89 26.92 -17.85 -0.02
CA PHE A 89 27.75 -17.60 -1.21
C PHE A 89 29.20 -17.15 -0.93
N HIS A 90 29.74 -17.37 0.27
CA HIS A 90 31.16 -17.11 0.52
C HIS A 90 32.08 -18.30 0.21
N GLN A 91 31.54 -19.50 0.00
CA GLN A 91 32.37 -20.69 -0.26
C GLN A 91 32.61 -21.00 -1.75
N GLU A 92 31.72 -20.61 -2.66
CA GLU A 92 31.91 -20.93 -4.09
C GLU A 92 32.87 -19.99 -4.82
N VAL A 93 33.01 -18.73 -4.39
CA VAL A 93 33.94 -17.77 -5.01
C VAL A 93 35.40 -18.07 -4.64
N GLU A 94 35.67 -18.53 -3.41
CA GLU A 94 37.02 -18.97 -3.01
C GLU A 94 37.45 -20.29 -3.67
N GLN A 95 36.51 -21.22 -3.93
CA GLN A 95 36.81 -22.48 -4.62
C GLN A 95 37.26 -22.24 -6.07
N CYS A 96 36.64 -21.27 -6.77
CA CYS A 96 37.04 -20.89 -8.13
C CYS A 96 38.43 -20.22 -8.18
N GLN A 97 38.83 -19.46 -7.15
CA GLN A 97 40.14 -18.82 -7.13
C GLN A 97 41.31 -19.76 -6.78
N ARG A 98 41.05 -20.89 -6.09
CA ARG A 98 42.07 -21.91 -5.80
C ARG A 98 42.37 -22.87 -6.95
N ASN A 99 41.47 -23.01 -7.94
CA ASN A 99 41.66 -23.90 -9.09
C ASN A 99 42.27 -23.22 -10.32
N THR A 100 42.77 -21.99 -10.20
CA THR A 100 43.42 -21.26 -11.30
C THR A 100 44.89 -20.88 -11.00
N GLN A 101 45.52 -21.54 -10.02
CA GLN A 101 46.98 -21.54 -9.83
C GLN A 101 47.54 -22.96 -9.94
#